data_AF-A0A935NF14-F1
#
_entry.id   AF-A0A935NF14-F1
#
_cell.length_a   1.000
_cell.length_b   1.000
_cell.length_c   1.000
_cell.angle_alpha   90.00
_cell.angle_beta   90.00
_cell.angle_gamma   90.00
#
_symmetry.space_group_name_H-M   'P 1'
#
loop_
_entity.id
_entity.type
_entity.pdbx_description
1 polymer ?
#
loop_
_entity_poly.entity_id
_entity_poly.type
_entity_poly.pdbx_seq_one_letter_code
_entity_poly.pdbx_strand_id
1 'polypeptide(L)'
;MKFLVWIVSILNIYLGIRSFLNLINVLQDSKYSQGATAVFAALFLGMGIFGLYFSLVKNNYKLALLVEVGPWILALLFLLFTMLTSDYR
;
A
#
# COMPACT_ATOMS: atom_id res chain seq x y z
N MET A 1 -15.55 -10.98 -8.87
CA MET A 1 -15.07 -9.64 -8.43
C MET A 1 -14.85 -9.57 -6.92
N LYS A 2 -15.85 -9.91 -6.08
CA LYS A 2 -15.70 -9.90 -4.62
C LYS A 2 -14.44 -10.62 -4.12
N PHE A 3 -14.21 -11.85 -4.59
CA PHE A 3 -13.02 -12.63 -4.19
C PHE A 3 -11.69 -11.96 -4.57
N LEU A 4 -11.62 -11.30 -5.74
CA LEU A 4 -10.42 -10.57 -6.17
C LEU A 4 -10.14 -9.38 -5.26
N VAL A 5 -11.18 -8.60 -4.95
CA VAL A 5 -11.09 -7.47 -3.99
C VAL A 5 -10.60 -7.98 -2.63
N TRP A 6 -11.08 -9.13 -2.16
CA TRP A 6 -10.65 -9.66 -0.88
C TRP A 6 -9.17 -10.08 -0.88
N ILE A 7 -8.71 -10.73 -1.96
CA ILE A 7 -7.29 -11.09 -2.10
C ILE A 7 -6.42 -9.84 -2.11
N VAL A 8 -6.76 -8.84 -2.93
CA VAL A 8 -5.94 -7.64 -3.08
C VAL A 8 -5.98 -6.79 -1.80
N SER A 9 -7.14 -6.68 -1.13
CA SER A 9 -7.26 -6.11 0.22
C SER A 9 -6.30 -6.75 1.21
N ILE A 10 -6.28 -8.08 1.30
CA ILE A 10 -5.42 -8.81 2.24
C ILE A 10 -3.95 -8.55 1.94
N LEU A 11 -3.56 -8.57 0.66
CA LEU A 11 -2.20 -8.25 0.23
C LEU A 11 -1.81 -6.82 0.61
N ASN A 12 -2.68 -5.85 0.34
CA ASN A 12 -2.45 -4.45 0.69
C ASN A 12 -2.28 -4.28 2.20
N ILE A 13 -3.18 -4.86 3.00
CA ILE A 13 -3.12 -4.76 4.45
C ILE A 13 -1.85 -5.45 4.98
N TYR A 14 -1.51 -6.64 4.48
CA TYR A 14 -0.29 -7.33 4.88
C TYR A 14 0.98 -6.51 4.60
N LEU A 15 1.11 -5.98 3.38
CA LEU A 15 2.26 -5.15 3.00
C LEU A 15 2.31 -3.85 3.80
N GLY A 16 1.14 -3.25 4.03
CA GLY A 16 1.00 -2.03 4.83
C GLY A 16 1.36 -2.24 6.29
N ILE A 17 0.87 -3.31 6.93
CA ILE A 17 1.23 -3.68 8.31
C ILE A 17 2.73 -3.95 8.39
N ARG A 18 3.29 -4.75 7.47
CA ARG A 18 4.73 -5.05 7.46
C ARG A 18 5.57 -3.77 7.34
N SER A 19 5.16 -2.84 6.48
CA SER A 19 5.84 -1.55 6.32
C SER A 19 5.68 -0.69 7.58
N PHE A 20 4.51 -0.70 8.21
CA PHE A 20 4.27 0.01 9.47
C PHE A 20 5.13 -0.54 10.61
N LEU A 21 5.21 -1.86 10.77
CA LEU A 21 6.07 -2.52 11.77
C LEU A 21 7.55 -2.22 11.54
N ASN A 22 7.96 -2.06 10.28
CA ASN A 22 9.30 -1.57 9.95
C ASN A 22 9.50 -0.11 10.33
N LEU A 23 8.51 0.75 10.07
CA LEU A 23 8.57 2.17 10.40
C LEU A 23 8.76 2.40 11.90
N ILE A 24 8.11 1.59 12.75
CA ILE A 24 8.24 1.65 14.22
C ILE A 24 9.40 0.80 14.77
N ASN A 25 10.31 0.33 13.91
CA ASN A 25 11.50 -0.46 14.27
C ASN A 25 11.21 -1.80 14.99
N VAL A 26 10.05 -2.42 14.75
CA VAL A 26 9.72 -3.76 15.28
C VAL A 26 10.31 -4.87 14.42
N LEU A 27 10.20 -4.78 13.08
CA LEU A 27 10.71 -5.82 12.17
C LEU A 27 12.14 -5.57 11.68
N GLN A 28 12.53 -4.30 11.51
CA GLN A 28 13.87 -3.86 11.08
C GLN A 28 14.45 -4.60 9.85
N ASP A 29 13.60 -5.04 8.92
CA ASP A 29 13.97 -5.81 7.73
C ASP A 29 13.71 -5.07 6.41
N SER A 30 13.29 -3.80 6.48
CA SER A 30 13.06 -2.95 5.31
C SER A 30 14.37 -2.60 4.59
N LYS A 31 14.36 -2.74 3.27
CA LYS A 31 15.47 -2.30 2.38
C LYS A 31 15.33 -0.84 1.94
N TYR A 32 14.20 -0.21 2.26
CA TYR A 32 13.89 1.16 1.85
C TYR A 32 14.24 2.14 2.95
N SER A 33 14.45 3.42 2.59
CA SER A 33 14.63 4.48 3.57
C SER A 33 13.41 4.57 4.52
N GLN A 34 13.62 5.15 5.70
CA GLN A 34 12.54 5.31 6.68
C GLN A 34 11.37 6.13 6.10
N GLY A 35 11.68 7.17 5.31
CA GLY A 35 10.67 7.98 4.61
C GLY A 35 9.87 7.17 3.58
N ALA A 36 10.53 6.38 2.73
CA ALA A 36 9.85 5.52 1.75
C ALA A 36 8.99 4.45 2.44
N THR A 37 9.49 3.86 3.53
CA THR A 37 8.77 2.87 4.34
C THR A 37 7.49 3.47 4.93
N ALA A 38 7.53 4.73 5.38
CA ALA A 38 6.36 5.45 5.86
C ALA A 38 5.30 5.66 4.77
N VAL A 39 5.73 6.07 3.57
CA VAL A 39 4.84 6.26 2.41
C VAL A 39 4.16 4.94 2.03
N PHE A 40 4.90 3.83 1.97
CA PHE A 40 4.32 2.52 1.70
C PHE A 40 3.33 2.09 2.78
N ALA A 41 3.66 2.26 4.06
CA ALA A 41 2.75 1.96 5.15
C ALA A 41 1.42 2.72 4.99
N ALA A 42 1.49 4.03 4.73
CA ALA A 42 0.30 4.88 4.57
C ALA A 42 -0.54 4.48 3.35
N LEU A 43 0.09 4.26 2.18
CA LEU A 43 -0.61 3.89 0.95
C LEU A 43 -1.29 2.53 1.08
N PHE A 44 -0.54 1.51 1.48
CA PHE A 44 -1.04 0.14 1.49
C PHE A 44 -2.05 -0.12 2.62
N LEU A 45 -1.84 0.44 3.83
CA LEU A 45 -2.85 0.36 4.90
C LEU A 45 -4.08 1.20 4.57
N GLY A 46 -3.87 2.46 4.19
CA GLY A 46 -4.98 3.39 3.94
C GLY A 46 -5.90 2.87 2.85
N MET A 47 -5.33 2.57 1.68
CA MET A 47 -6.12 2.13 0.52
C MET A 47 -6.64 0.69 0.70
N GLY A 48 -5.95 -0.18 1.44
CA GLY A 48 -6.47 -1.49 1.82
C GLY A 48 -7.71 -1.39 2.72
N ILE A 49 -7.70 -0.51 3.73
CA ILE A 49 -8.85 -0.27 4.62
C ILE A 49 -10.01 0.36 3.84
N PHE A 50 -9.74 1.35 2.97
CA PHE A 50 -10.78 1.94 2.12
C PHE A 50 -11.37 0.93 1.13
N GLY A 51 -10.54 0.05 0.55
CA GLY A 51 -10.99 -1.06 -0.30
C GLY A 51 -11.99 -1.97 0.42
N LEU A 52 -11.66 -2.40 1.64
CA LEU A 52 -12.56 -3.17 2.50
C LEU A 52 -13.86 -2.41 2.81
N TYR A 53 -13.79 -1.12 3.13
CA TYR A 53 -14.99 -0.31 3.39
C TYR A 53 -15.95 -0.30 2.19
N PHE A 54 -15.44 -0.02 0.98
CA PHE A 54 -16.27 0.00 -0.22
C PHE A 54 -16.79 -1.39 -0.59
N SER A 55 -16.03 -2.45 -0.29
CA SER A 55 -16.45 -3.83 -0.51
C SER A 55 -17.52 -4.30 0.46
N LEU A 56 -17.39 -4.02 1.76
CA LEU A 56 -18.22 -4.60 2.82
C LEU A 56 -19.44 -3.73 3.14
N VAL A 57 -19.25 -2.41 3.21
CA VAL A 57 -20.29 -1.47 3.62
C VAL A 57 -21.09 -0.99 2.42
N LYS A 58 -20.41 -0.58 1.34
CA LYS A 58 -21.06 -0.03 0.14
C LYS A 58 -21.39 -1.07 -0.92
N ASN A 59 -20.93 -2.33 -0.77
CA ASN A 59 -21.08 -3.41 -1.76
C ASN A 59 -20.66 -3.01 -3.19
N ASN A 60 -19.76 -2.02 -3.33
CA ASN A 60 -19.31 -1.51 -4.62
C ASN A 60 -17.93 -2.07 -4.96
N TYR A 61 -17.94 -3.29 -5.53
CA TYR A 61 -16.72 -4.04 -5.82
C TYR A 61 -15.87 -3.43 -6.94
N LYS A 62 -16.48 -2.70 -7.88
CA LYS A 62 -15.73 -2.02 -8.96
C LYS A 62 -14.88 -0.89 -8.41
N LEU A 63 -15.48 -0.06 -7.55
CA LEU A 63 -14.77 1.04 -6.91
C LEU A 63 -13.76 0.53 -5.87
N ALA A 64 -14.10 -0.50 -5.09
CA ALA A 64 -13.17 -1.13 -4.17
C ALA A 64 -11.90 -1.62 -4.87
N LEU A 65 -12.04 -2.29 -6.03
CA LEU A 65 -10.89 -2.77 -6.80
C LEU A 65 -10.03 -1.62 -7.34
N LEU A 66 -10.64 -0.51 -7.79
CA LEU A 66 -9.89 0.67 -8.23
C LEU A 66 -9.08 1.29 -7.09
N VAL A 67 -9.68 1.40 -5.90
CA VAL A 67 -9.00 1.89 -4.70
C VAL A 67 -7.85 0.95 -4.33
N GLU A 68 -8.03 -0.35 -4.44
CA GLU A 68 -7.00 -1.33 -4.05
C GLU A 68 -5.85 -1.48 -5.04
N VAL A 69 -6.05 -1.13 -6.30
CA VAL A 69 -4.97 -1.06 -7.31
C VAL A 69 -4.19 0.25 -7.19
N GLY A 70 -4.84 1.32 -6.73
CA GLY A 70 -4.22 2.63 -6.53
C GLY A 70 -2.90 2.65 -5.75
N PRO A 71 -2.73 1.97 -4.59
CA PRO A 71 -1.48 2.02 -3.84
C PRO A 71 -0.32 1.40 -4.62
N TRP A 72 -0.56 0.41 -5.48
CA TRP A 72 0.48 -0.21 -6.31
C TRP A 72 0.99 0.77 -7.37
N ILE A 73 0.07 1.47 -8.04
CA ILE A 73 0.42 2.48 -9.04
C ILE A 73 1.17 3.64 -8.38
N LEU A 74 0.65 4.14 -7.26
CA LEU A 74 1.27 5.25 -6.53
C LEU A 74 2.64 4.88 -5.95
N ALA A 75 2.80 3.67 -5.41
CA ALA A 75 4.08 3.18 -4.92
C ALA A 75 5.11 3.06 -6.06
N LEU A 76 4.68 2.57 -7.23
CA LEU A 76 5.56 2.45 -8.40
C LEU A 76 5.98 3.83 -8.93
N LEU A 77 5.04 4.78 -9.02
CA LEU A 77 5.34 6.16 -9.38
C LEU A 77 6.28 6.84 -8.37
N PHE A 78 6.07 6.61 -7.08
CA PHE A 78 6.94 7.13 -6.02
C PHE A 78 8.36 6.57 -6.15
N LEU A 79 8.50 5.26 -6.36
CA LEU A 79 9.80 4.62 -6.60
C LEU A 79 10.48 5.18 -7.85
N LEU A 80 9.74 5.33 -8.95
CA LEU A 80 10.27 5.91 -10.19
C LEU A 80 10.77 7.34 -9.97
N PHE A 81 9.97 8.18 -9.32
CA PHE A 81 10.36 9.56 -9.02
C PHE A 81 11.58 9.61 -8.11
N THR A 82 11.64 8.74 -7.11
CA THR A 82 12.80 8.62 -6.22
C THR A 82 14.05 8.23 -7.01
N MET A 83 13.96 7.27 -7.93
CA MET A 83 15.10 6.90 -8.79
C MET A 83 15.56 8.04 -9.70
N LEU A 84 14.63 8.86 -10.23
CA LEU A 84 14.94 9.97 -11.12
C LEU A 84 15.51 11.20 -10.39
N THR A 85 15.22 11.36 -9.10
CA THR A 85 15.58 12.57 -8.32
C THR A 85 16.61 12.31 -7.24
N SER A 86 16.82 11.06 -6.85
CA SER A 86 17.86 10.68 -5.90
C SER A 86 19.23 10.83 -6.56
N ASP A 87 20.01 11.79 -6.08
CA ASP A 87 21.43 11.88 -6.41
C ASP A 87 22.14 10.70 -5.73
N TYR A 88 22.48 9.66 -6.49
CA TYR A 88 23.33 8.57 -6.02
C TYR A 88 24.78 9.08 -5.96
N ARG A 89 25.07 9.94 -4.98
CA ARG A 89 26.42 10.34 -4.62
C ARG A 89 26.92 9.57 -3.42
#